data_AF-A0A8S4P105-F1
#
_entry.id   AF-A0A8S4P105-F1
#
_cell.length_a   1.000
_cell.length_b   1.000
_cell.length_c   1.000
_cell.angle_alpha   90.00
_cell.angle_beta   90.00
_cell.angle_gamma   90.00
#
_symmetry.space_group_name_H-M   'P 1'
#
loop_
_entity.id
_entity.type
_entity.pdbx_description
1 polymer ?
#
loop_
_entity_poly.entity_id
_entity_poly.type
_entity_poly.pdbx_seq_one_letter_code
_entity_poly.pdbx_strand_id
1 'polypeptide(L)'
;NESNKRFMKKIPSDALGATVLVAGVDFMEEPIAVFIRFSESRYVPELTEVDVPLKFAFVLLGPIDSESVYKEVGRSMGTLFACKNFQRSILSAKTKDDILKGITSFMDDSTVLPASGWDHTIRIEPPANISEKTWTHSFHDTHEITNAEHGDPTLKRTGRYISPLIFSSPRL
;
A
#
# COMPACT_ATOMS: atom_id res chain seq x y z
N ASN A 1 -15.31 -29.38 8.91
CA ASN A 1 -14.11 -28.65 9.33
C ASN A 1 -14.43 -27.79 10.55
N GLU A 2 -14.14 -28.28 11.76
CA GLU A 2 -14.61 -27.65 13.02
C GLU A 2 -13.67 -26.53 13.51
N SER A 3 -12.40 -26.54 13.09
CA SER A 3 -11.40 -25.51 13.36
C SER A 3 -11.79 -24.14 12.79
N ASN A 4 -12.36 -24.10 11.59
CA ASN A 4 -12.77 -22.85 10.95
C ASN A 4 -13.93 -22.16 11.68
N LYS A 5 -14.82 -22.91 12.36
CA LYS A 5 -15.99 -22.32 13.06
C LYS A 5 -15.60 -21.34 14.16
N ARG A 6 -14.46 -21.54 14.84
CA ARG A 6 -13.96 -20.61 15.87
C ARG A 6 -13.33 -19.37 15.25
N PHE A 7 -12.66 -19.51 14.10
CA PHE A 7 -12.05 -18.41 13.37
C PHE A 7 -13.10 -17.50 12.71
N MET A 8 -14.13 -18.09 12.10
CA MET A 8 -15.25 -17.36 11.48
C MET A 8 -15.95 -16.39 12.44
N LYS A 9 -16.00 -16.70 13.75
CA LYS A 9 -16.59 -15.80 14.76
C LYS A 9 -15.82 -14.49 14.95
N LYS A 10 -14.56 -14.41 14.51
CA LYS A 10 -13.72 -13.21 14.57
C LYS A 10 -13.80 -12.37 13.30
N ILE A 11 -14.42 -12.90 12.24
CA ILE A 11 -14.51 -12.25 10.95
C ILE A 11 -15.78 -11.37 10.94
N PRO A 12 -15.68 -10.07 10.61
CA PRO A 12 -16.84 -9.22 10.43
C PRO A 12 -17.81 -9.77 9.38
N SER A 13 -19.12 -9.56 9.56
CA SER A 13 -20.15 -10.08 8.63
C SER A 13 -20.04 -9.51 7.21
N ASP A 14 -19.42 -8.35 7.06
CA ASP A 14 -19.18 -7.63 5.81
C ASP A 14 -17.75 -7.81 5.28
N ALA A 15 -17.00 -8.77 5.83
CA ALA A 15 -15.64 -9.02 5.39
C ALA A 15 -15.58 -9.40 3.91
N LEU A 16 -14.56 -8.88 3.22
CA LEU A 16 -14.22 -9.25 1.86
C LEU A 16 -12.90 -9.99 1.87
N GLY A 17 -12.83 -11.07 1.10
CA GLY A 17 -11.62 -11.86 0.93
C GLY A 17 -10.68 -11.23 -0.09
N ALA A 18 -9.38 -11.44 0.11
CA ALA A 18 -8.35 -11.27 -0.89
C ALA A 18 -7.49 -12.53 -0.93
N THR A 19 -7.06 -12.95 -2.12
CA THR A 19 -6.16 -14.09 -2.30
C THR A 19 -4.86 -13.65 -2.96
N VAL A 20 -3.76 -14.28 -2.57
CA VAL A 20 -2.41 -13.99 -3.05
C VAL A 20 -1.82 -15.30 -3.54
N LEU A 21 -1.62 -15.40 -4.85
CA LEU A 21 -1.12 -16.59 -5.52
C LEU A 21 0.26 -16.26 -6.09
N VAL A 22 1.30 -16.95 -5.62
CA VAL A 22 2.67 -16.74 -6.08
C VAL A 22 3.31 -18.08 -6.46
N ALA A 23 3.97 -18.17 -7.61
CA ALA A 23 4.67 -19.38 -8.02
C ALA A 23 5.81 -19.11 -9.01
N GLY A 24 6.88 -19.89 -8.88
CA GLY A 24 7.90 -20.04 -9.91
C GLY A 24 7.52 -21.18 -10.86
N VAL A 25 7.72 -21.00 -12.17
CA VAL A 25 7.53 -22.05 -13.19
C VAL A 25 8.74 -22.12 -14.11
N ASP A 26 8.89 -23.23 -14.81
CA ASP A 26 10.04 -23.54 -15.67
C ASP A 26 9.93 -23.01 -17.12
N PHE A 27 8.74 -22.57 -17.54
CA PHE A 27 8.48 -22.09 -18.91
C PHE A 27 8.40 -20.56 -19.06
N MET A 28 8.46 -19.79 -17.97
CA MET A 28 8.49 -18.33 -18.05
C MET A 28 9.91 -17.81 -18.07
N GLU A 29 10.17 -16.82 -18.92
CA GLU A 29 11.46 -16.11 -18.99
C GLU A 29 11.45 -14.84 -18.11
N GLU A 30 10.27 -14.24 -17.89
CA GLU A 30 10.10 -12.99 -17.16
C GLU A 30 8.91 -13.08 -16.19
N PRO A 31 8.95 -12.41 -15.03
CA PRO A 31 7.84 -12.38 -14.09
C PRO A 31 6.66 -11.54 -14.60
N ILE A 32 5.45 -12.02 -14.35
CA ILE A 32 4.19 -11.36 -14.62
C ILE A 32 3.42 -11.20 -13.31
N ALA A 33 3.02 -9.97 -13.02
CA ALA A 33 2.15 -9.64 -11.90
C ALA A 33 0.78 -9.18 -12.41
N VAL A 34 -0.28 -9.73 -11.82
CA VAL A 34 -1.66 -9.38 -12.14
C VAL A 34 -2.41 -9.01 -10.86
N PHE A 35 -3.03 -7.85 -10.85
CA PHE A 35 -3.94 -7.42 -9.80
C PHE A 35 -5.38 -7.45 -10.33
N ILE A 36 -6.26 -8.17 -9.65
CA ILE A 36 -7.64 -8.40 -10.05
C ILE A 36 -8.55 -7.84 -8.97
N ARG A 37 -9.49 -6.97 -9.37
CA ARG A 37 -10.65 -6.58 -8.56
C ARG A 37 -11.90 -7.10 -9.23
N PHE A 38 -12.61 -8.01 -8.57
CA PHE A 38 -13.89 -8.49 -9.06
C PHE A 38 -14.94 -7.37 -9.01
N SER A 39 -15.73 -7.22 -10.07
CA SER A 39 -16.85 -6.26 -10.09
C SER A 39 -17.83 -6.54 -8.95
N GLU A 40 -18.20 -7.81 -8.79
CA GLU A 40 -18.99 -8.34 -7.69
C GLU A 40 -18.17 -9.36 -6.90
N SER A 41 -18.27 -9.35 -5.57
CA SER A 41 -17.57 -10.31 -4.73
C SER A 41 -18.14 -11.71 -4.94
N ARG A 42 -17.30 -12.74 -5.01
CA ARG A 42 -17.73 -14.11 -5.29
C ARG A 42 -17.10 -15.11 -4.33
N TYR A 43 -17.86 -16.14 -3.95
CA TYR A 43 -17.31 -17.26 -3.19
C TYR A 43 -16.52 -18.16 -4.13
N VAL A 44 -15.24 -18.40 -3.80
CA VAL A 44 -14.35 -19.31 -4.52
C VAL A 44 -13.68 -20.21 -3.49
N PRO A 45 -14.35 -21.29 -3.06
CA PRO A 45 -13.88 -22.13 -1.95
C PRO A 45 -12.49 -22.73 -2.16
N GLU A 46 -12.06 -22.90 -3.41
CA GLU A 46 -10.73 -23.40 -3.78
C GLU A 46 -9.61 -22.39 -3.48
N LEU A 47 -9.95 -21.09 -3.36
CA LEU A 47 -8.98 -20.01 -3.18
C LEU A 47 -9.06 -19.36 -1.79
N THR A 48 -10.02 -19.74 -0.96
CA THR A 48 -10.24 -19.18 0.37
C THR A 48 -10.47 -20.27 1.41
N GLU A 49 -9.68 -20.27 2.48
CA GLU A 49 -9.85 -21.24 3.59
C GLU A 49 -11.13 -21.00 4.40
N VAL A 50 -11.67 -19.78 4.33
CA VAL A 50 -12.82 -19.31 5.09
C VAL A 50 -13.94 -18.90 4.14
N ASP A 51 -15.19 -19.00 4.62
CA ASP A 51 -16.38 -18.69 3.84
C ASP A 51 -16.60 -17.18 3.79
N VAL A 52 -15.79 -16.50 2.97
CA VAL A 52 -15.80 -15.05 2.79
C VAL A 52 -15.76 -14.75 1.29
N PRO A 53 -16.61 -13.85 0.77
CA PRO A 53 -16.65 -13.58 -0.65
C PRO A 53 -15.36 -12.85 -1.09
N LEU A 54 -14.69 -13.39 -2.09
CA LEU A 54 -13.46 -12.86 -2.66
C LEU A 54 -13.74 -11.59 -3.47
N LYS A 55 -13.06 -10.49 -3.14
CA LYS A 55 -13.12 -9.21 -3.87
C LYS A 55 -11.86 -8.91 -4.66
N PHE A 56 -10.71 -9.39 -4.18
CA PHE A 56 -9.41 -9.13 -4.79
C PHE A 56 -8.60 -10.41 -4.99
N ALA A 57 -7.80 -10.44 -6.03
CA ALA A 57 -6.75 -11.43 -6.20
C ALA A 57 -5.47 -10.76 -6.70
N PHE A 58 -4.33 -11.20 -6.15
CA PHE A 58 -3.02 -10.88 -6.68
C PHE A 58 -2.34 -12.16 -7.14
N VAL A 59 -1.83 -12.16 -8.36
CA VAL A 59 -1.13 -13.29 -8.95
C VAL A 59 0.26 -12.84 -9.37
N LEU A 60 1.31 -13.51 -8.90
CA LEU A 60 2.68 -13.32 -9.34
C LEU A 60 3.26 -14.66 -9.82
N LEU A 61 3.66 -14.67 -11.07
CA LEU A 61 4.13 -15.84 -11.77
C LEU A 61 5.45 -15.46 -12.44
N GLY A 62 6.52 -16.24 -12.26
CA GLY A 62 7.77 -15.99 -12.99
C GLY A 62 8.73 -17.19 -13.03
N PRO A 63 9.96 -17.01 -13.51
CA PRO A 63 10.99 -18.06 -13.53
C PRO A 63 11.20 -18.75 -12.18
N ILE A 64 11.51 -20.05 -12.21
CA ILE A 64 11.65 -20.89 -11.01
C ILE A 64 12.81 -20.48 -10.09
N ASP A 65 13.82 -19.78 -10.61
CA ASP A 65 15.02 -19.37 -9.88
C ASP A 65 14.74 -18.31 -8.79
N SER A 66 13.59 -17.64 -8.86
CA SER A 66 13.24 -16.47 -8.05
C SER A 66 12.08 -16.74 -7.07
N GLU A 67 11.75 -18.01 -6.83
CA GLU A 67 10.58 -18.41 -6.01
C GLU A 67 10.61 -17.82 -4.59
N SER A 68 11.79 -17.72 -3.96
CA SER A 68 11.95 -17.13 -2.63
C SER A 68 11.57 -15.64 -2.62
N VAL A 69 11.95 -14.90 -3.66
CA VAL A 69 11.58 -13.49 -3.86
C VAL A 69 10.07 -13.37 -4.02
N TYR A 70 9.44 -14.26 -4.80
CA TYR A 70 7.99 -14.23 -5.01
C TYR A 70 7.20 -14.49 -3.72
N LYS A 71 7.70 -15.38 -2.85
CA LYS A 71 7.13 -15.61 -1.52
C LYS A 71 7.15 -14.33 -0.68
N GLU A 72 8.26 -13.60 -0.66
CA GLU A 72 8.35 -12.34 0.08
C GLU A 72 7.45 -11.25 -0.53
N VAL A 73 7.36 -11.15 -1.86
CA VAL A 73 6.37 -10.25 -2.51
C VAL A 73 4.93 -10.63 -2.11
N GLY A 74 4.61 -11.93 -2.08
CA GLY A 74 3.30 -12.41 -1.64
C GLY A 74 2.99 -12.03 -0.19
N ARG A 75 3.96 -12.16 0.72
CA ARG A 75 3.81 -11.76 2.13
C ARG A 75 3.58 -10.25 2.25
N SER A 76 4.33 -9.44 1.50
CA SER A 76 4.15 -7.99 1.44
C SER A 76 2.76 -7.62 0.91
N MET A 77 2.27 -8.29 -0.13
CA MET A 77 0.92 -8.08 -0.66
C MET A 77 -0.18 -8.49 0.35
N GLY A 78 0.01 -9.59 1.06
CA GLY A 78 -0.89 -9.98 2.16
C GLY A 78 -0.95 -8.91 3.26
N THR A 79 0.18 -8.28 3.57
CA THR A 79 0.26 -7.17 4.54
C THR A 79 -0.47 -5.93 4.02
N LEU A 80 -0.30 -5.58 2.74
CA LEU A 80 -1.05 -4.51 2.09
C LEU A 80 -2.56 -4.76 2.15
N PHE A 81 -3.02 -5.97 1.82
CA PHE A 81 -4.44 -6.33 1.90
C PHE A 81 -5.01 -6.27 3.32
N ALA A 82 -4.18 -6.38 4.37
CA ALA A 82 -4.61 -6.20 5.75
C ALA A 82 -4.71 -4.71 6.17
N CYS A 83 -4.14 -3.78 5.39
CA CYS A 83 -4.18 -2.35 5.66
C CYS A 83 -5.52 -1.72 5.24
N LYS A 84 -6.26 -1.16 6.20
CA LYS A 84 -7.57 -0.52 5.95
C LYS A 84 -7.49 0.64 4.94
N ASN A 85 -6.44 1.44 4.97
CA ASN A 85 -6.29 2.56 4.05
C ASN A 85 -6.02 2.08 2.62
N PHE A 86 -5.18 1.06 2.46
CA PHE A 86 -4.96 0.43 1.16
C PHE A 86 -6.24 -0.19 0.62
N GLN A 87 -7.00 -0.94 1.44
CA GLN A 87 -8.30 -1.50 1.09
C GLN A 87 -9.28 -0.44 0.58
N ARG A 88 -9.38 0.72 1.24
CA ARG A 88 -10.22 1.84 0.79
C ARG A 88 -9.78 2.36 -0.57
N SER A 89 -8.47 2.54 -0.78
CA SER A 89 -7.91 3.02 -2.05
C SER A 89 -8.23 2.08 -3.22
N ILE A 90 -8.00 0.76 -3.05
CA ILE A 90 -8.24 -0.22 -4.13
C ILE A 90 -9.73 -0.45 -4.41
N LEU A 91 -10.61 -0.22 -3.42
CA LEU A 91 -12.05 -0.24 -3.62
C LEU A 91 -12.52 0.92 -4.52
N SER A 92 -11.91 2.11 -4.40
CA SER A 92 -12.25 3.28 -5.22
C SER A 92 -11.41 3.45 -6.49
N ALA A 93 -10.33 2.67 -6.65
CA ALA A 93 -9.41 2.77 -7.78
C ALA A 93 -10.13 2.63 -9.14
N LYS A 94 -9.74 3.46 -10.11
CA LYS A 94 -10.23 3.41 -11.50
C LYS A 94 -9.13 3.03 -12.48
N THR A 95 -7.89 3.31 -12.10
CA THR A 95 -6.71 3.11 -12.93
C THR A 95 -5.64 2.31 -12.17
N LYS A 96 -4.66 1.78 -12.90
CA LYS A 96 -3.47 1.14 -12.29
C LYS A 96 -2.70 2.13 -11.39
N ASP A 97 -2.69 3.41 -11.75
CA ASP A 97 -1.94 4.45 -11.04
C ASP A 97 -2.55 4.70 -9.65
N ASP A 98 -3.86 4.53 -9.49
CA ASP A 98 -4.52 4.62 -8.18
C ASP A 98 -4.04 3.52 -7.22
N ILE A 99 -3.86 2.30 -7.74
CA ILE A 99 -3.33 1.17 -6.97
C ILE A 99 -1.88 1.45 -6.58
N LEU A 100 -1.06 1.91 -7.54
CA LEU A 100 0.35 2.25 -7.29
C LEU A 100 0.49 3.36 -6.24
N LYS A 101 -0.32 4.42 -6.33
CA LYS A 101 -0.39 5.46 -5.29
C LYS A 101 -0.73 4.88 -3.93
N GLY A 102 -1.64 3.91 -3.87
CA GLY A 102 -1.95 3.21 -2.64
C GLY A 102 -0.76 2.44 -2.07
N ILE A 103 0.00 1.74 -2.91
CA ILE A 103 1.21 1.04 -2.45
C ILE A 103 2.24 2.06 -1.92
N THR A 104 2.49 3.14 -2.65
CA THR A 104 3.42 4.19 -2.22
C THR A 104 3.02 4.83 -0.90
N SER A 105 1.75 5.20 -0.74
CA SER A 105 1.29 5.81 0.51
C SER A 105 1.39 4.85 1.70
N PHE A 106 1.23 3.54 1.50
CA PHE A 106 1.51 2.56 2.55
C PHE A 106 3.00 2.53 2.92
N MET A 107 3.89 2.60 1.92
CA MET A 107 5.33 2.63 2.16
C MET A 107 5.75 3.90 2.91
N ASP A 108 5.18 5.05 2.58
CA ASP A 108 5.47 6.33 3.25
C ASP A 108 5.07 6.33 4.74
N ASP A 109 4.01 5.60 5.08
CA ASP A 109 3.56 5.43 6.47
C ASP A 109 4.26 4.27 7.20
N SER A 110 5.04 3.44 6.50
CA SER A 110 5.71 2.28 7.09
C SER A 110 7.01 2.68 7.79
N THR A 111 7.21 2.20 9.02
CA THR A 111 8.48 2.37 9.75
C THR A 111 9.40 1.20 9.47
N VAL A 112 10.62 1.48 9.01
CA VAL A 112 11.66 0.46 8.80
C VAL A 112 12.56 0.37 10.03
N LEU A 113 12.81 -0.86 10.48
CA LEU A 113 13.76 -1.14 11.54
C LEU A 113 15.10 -1.61 10.93
N PRO A 114 16.24 -1.03 11.36
CA PRO A 114 17.56 -1.51 10.93
C PRO A 114 17.81 -2.96 11.35
N ALA A 115 18.40 -3.76 10.45
CA ALA A 115 18.70 -5.17 10.72
C ALA A 115 19.81 -5.39 11.76
N SER A 116 20.75 -4.45 11.88
CA SER A 116 21.87 -4.52 12.83
C SER A 116 21.57 -3.67 14.07
N GLY A 117 21.45 -4.30 15.24
CA GLY A 117 21.36 -3.60 16.53
C GLY A 117 19.95 -3.50 17.14
N TRP A 118 18.96 -4.17 16.56
CA TRP A 118 17.66 -4.31 17.21
C TRP A 118 17.69 -5.46 18.23
N ASP A 119 17.63 -5.13 19.51
CA ASP A 119 17.45 -6.11 20.57
C ASP A 119 15.95 -6.40 20.74
N HIS A 120 15.55 -7.66 20.52
CA HIS A 120 14.16 -8.11 20.63
C HIS A 120 13.55 -7.94 22.03
N THR A 121 14.37 -7.70 23.05
CA THR A 121 13.91 -7.39 24.42
C THR A 121 13.59 -5.91 24.63
N ILE A 122 14.03 -5.03 23.74
CA ILE A 122 13.69 -3.60 23.79
C ILE A 122 12.24 -3.42 23.38
N ARG A 123 11.39 -3.08 24.36
CA ARG A 123 9.98 -2.78 24.13
C ARG A 123 9.83 -1.41 23.46
N ILE A 124 9.24 -1.38 22.27
CA ILE A 124 8.77 -0.14 21.66
C ILE A 124 7.51 0.28 22.41
N GLU A 125 7.54 1.46 23.03
CA GLU A 125 6.33 2.05 23.57
C GLU A 125 5.36 2.37 22.42
N PRO A 126 4.05 2.12 22.59
CA PRO A 126 3.07 2.58 21.63
C PRO A 126 3.26 4.08 21.38
N PRO A 127 3.17 4.55 20.13
CA PRO A 127 3.31 5.97 19.85
C PRO A 127 2.29 6.75 20.69
N ALA A 128 2.73 7.82 21.34
CA ALA A 128 1.93 8.61 22.27
C ALA A 128 0.66 9.22 21.64
N ASN A 129 0.62 9.30 20.31
CA ASN A 129 -0.54 9.68 19.55
C ASN A 129 -0.66 8.74 18.34
N ILE A 130 -1.59 7.78 18.42
CA ILE A 130 -2.01 7.00 17.26
C ILE A 130 -2.99 7.92 16.52
N SER A 131 -2.49 8.91 15.78
CA SER A 131 -3.34 9.53 14.78
C SER A 131 -3.63 8.44 13.76
N GLU A 132 -4.88 7.99 13.67
CA GLU A 132 -5.34 7.32 12.47
C GLU A 132 -5.15 8.35 11.36
N LYS A 133 -3.99 8.30 10.68
CA LYS A 133 -3.79 8.91 9.38
C LYS A 133 -4.76 8.21 8.45
N THR A 134 -6.02 8.60 8.54
CA THR A 134 -6.96 8.40 7.45
C THR A 134 -6.29 9.10 6.28
N TRP A 135 -6.19 8.41 5.15
CA TRP A 135 -5.71 9.03 3.92
C TRP A 135 -6.73 10.11 3.51
N THR A 136 -6.64 11.26 4.16
CA THR A 136 -7.39 12.48 3.89
C THR A 136 -6.48 13.29 2.99
N HIS A 137 -6.96 13.56 1.76
CA HIS A 137 -6.28 14.14 0.59
C HIS A 137 -5.68 13.07 -0.36
N SER A 138 -6.03 12.96 -1.65
CA SER A 138 -6.98 13.64 -2.51
C SER A 138 -7.16 12.75 -3.76
N PHE A 139 -8.31 12.09 -3.94
CA PHE A 139 -8.80 11.72 -5.27
C PHE A 139 -9.51 12.94 -5.92
N HIS A 140 -8.94 14.12 -5.72
CA HIS A 140 -9.40 15.36 -6.34
C HIS A 140 -8.43 15.68 -7.47
N ASP A 141 -8.99 16.10 -8.60
CA ASP A 141 -8.31 16.50 -9.81
C ASP A 141 -6.95 17.18 -9.55
N THR A 142 -5.96 16.80 -10.33
CA THR A 142 -4.71 17.57 -10.43
C THR A 142 -5.02 18.85 -11.20
N HIS A 143 -5.64 19.83 -10.56
CA HIS A 143 -5.64 21.24 -10.95
C HIS A 143 -6.10 22.06 -9.74
N GLU A 144 -5.13 22.50 -8.92
CA GLU A 144 -5.01 23.85 -8.39
C GLU A 144 -3.89 23.89 -7.34
N ILE A 145 -2.87 24.71 -7.64
CA ILE A 145 -1.81 25.04 -6.71
C ILE A 145 -2.41 26.01 -5.69
N THR A 146 -2.77 25.54 -4.51
CA THR A 146 -3.11 26.42 -3.40
C THR A 146 -1.81 26.95 -2.78
N ASN A 147 -1.56 28.23 -2.99
CA ASN A 147 -0.52 28.99 -2.31
C ASN A 147 -0.71 28.87 -0.80
N ALA A 148 0.22 28.23 -0.10
CA ALA A 148 0.35 28.37 1.34
C ALA A 148 1.14 29.65 1.61
N GLU A 149 0.46 30.68 2.12
CA GLU A 149 1.09 31.86 2.69
C GLU A 149 1.88 31.48 3.95
N HIS A 150 3.20 31.33 3.81
CA HIS A 150 4.13 31.59 4.90
C HIS A 150 4.73 32.97 4.65
N GLY A 151 4.26 33.95 5.41
CA GLY A 151 4.74 35.32 5.36
C GLY A 151 6.13 35.45 5.95
N ASP A 152 7.16 35.36 5.10
CA ASP A 152 8.47 35.95 5.38
C ASP A 152 8.48 37.37 4.76
N PRO A 153 8.58 38.45 5.56
CA PRO A 153 8.44 39.82 5.09
C PRO A 153 9.61 40.31 4.21
N THR A 154 10.59 39.48 3.88
CA THR A 154 11.76 39.90 3.08
C THR A 154 11.72 39.50 1.60
N LEU A 155 10.73 38.73 1.17
CA LEU A 155 10.69 38.17 -0.19
C LEU A 155 9.59 38.83 -1.05
N LYS A 156 9.97 39.80 -1.89
CA LYS A 156 9.06 40.36 -2.91
C LYS A 156 9.09 39.52 -4.19
N ARG A 157 7.98 38.84 -4.46
CA ARG A 157 7.75 38.03 -5.67
C ARG A 157 7.59 38.94 -6.90
N THR A 158 8.61 39.02 -7.76
CA THR A 158 8.47 39.63 -9.09
C THR A 158 7.84 38.61 -10.03
N GLY A 159 6.67 38.94 -10.56
CA GLY A 159 5.82 38.03 -11.35
C GLY A 159 6.38 37.70 -12.73
N ARG A 160 7.38 36.82 -12.81
CA ARG A 160 7.83 36.25 -14.10
C ARG A 160 8.05 34.75 -13.96
N TYR A 161 7.24 33.98 -14.68
CA TYR A 161 7.16 32.52 -14.63
C TYR A 161 8.31 31.83 -15.40
N ILE A 162 9.58 32.02 -15.06
CA ILE A 162 10.64 31.06 -15.44
C ILE A 162 11.84 31.23 -14.50
N SER A 163 12.17 30.25 -13.65
CA SER A 163 13.56 29.79 -13.41
C SER A 163 13.68 28.72 -12.30
N PRO A 164 14.72 27.85 -12.37
CA PRO A 164 15.21 27.05 -11.23
C PRO A 164 15.92 27.96 -10.20
N LEU A 165 15.84 27.60 -8.91
CA LEU A 165 16.35 28.37 -7.78
C LEU A 165 17.89 28.40 -7.74
N ILE A 166 18.49 29.60 -7.66
CA ILE A 166 19.90 29.81 -7.33
C ILE A 166 19.98 30.48 -5.95
N PHE A 167 20.79 29.91 -5.06
CA PHE A 167 21.06 30.42 -3.72
C PHE A 167 22.07 31.58 -3.79
N SER A 168 21.77 32.72 -3.18
CA SER A 168 22.76 33.78 -2.94
C SER A 168 23.03 33.85 -1.43
N SER A 169 24.24 33.46 -1.02
CA SER A 169 24.72 33.64 0.34
C SER A 169 25.24 35.08 0.51
N PRO A 170 24.94 35.78 1.62
CA PRO A 170 25.62 37.02 1.93
C PRO A 170 27.04 36.72 2.41
N ARG A 171 28.04 37.39 1.83
CA ARG A 171 29.33 37.64 2.50
C ARG A 171 29.25 39.01 3.18
N LEU A 172 29.95 39.09 4.30
CA LEU A 172 30.20 40.26 5.15
C LEU A 172 30.40 41.57 4.39
#